data_AF-A0A2T2SKH7-F1
#
_entry.id   AF-A0A2T2SKH7-F1
#
_cell.length_a   1.000
_cell.length_b   1.000
_cell.length_c   1.000
_cell.angle_alpha   90.00
_cell.angle_beta   90.00
_cell.angle_gamma   90.00
#
_symmetry.space_group_name_H-M   'P 1'
#
loop_
_entity.id
_entity.type
_entity.pdbx_description
1 polymer ?
#
loop_
_entity_poly.entity_id
_entity_poly.type
_entity_poly.pdbx_seq_one_letter_code
_entity_poly.pdbx_strand_id
1 'polypeptide(L)'
;MSYYAPRDGDWTTRSDPPADTPYIEVDETAPTVRFVGAPDSFVELAGAPARSATETVHTVMILAPDLTDGTTLCALRAEDNDLTVEDRRPPNARTRFADAFEQLQAAMDEILIPVYIDDAIEELSETVDGLVALHTAQYADPPQASCSYFRTSVFENESLLL
;
A
#
# COMPACT_ATOMS: atom_id res chain seq x y z
N MET A 1 -3.89 -16.04 -7.98
CA MET A 1 -3.04 -14.94 -8.45
C MET A 1 -3.88 -14.11 -9.39
N SER A 2 -3.93 -12.81 -9.14
CA SER A 2 -4.50 -11.82 -10.04
C SER A 2 -3.39 -10.92 -10.59
N TYR A 3 -3.47 -10.56 -11.87
CA TYR A 3 -2.47 -9.76 -12.56
C TYR A 3 -3.09 -8.47 -13.06
N TYR A 4 -2.36 -7.36 -12.97
CA TYR A 4 -2.82 -6.06 -13.48
C TYR A 4 -1.71 -5.43 -14.31
N ALA A 5 -2.06 -4.88 -15.47
CA ALA A 5 -1.11 -4.20 -16.35
C ALA A 5 -1.63 -2.81 -16.73
N PRO A 6 -0.74 -1.83 -16.89
CA PRO A 6 -1.12 -0.48 -17.28
C PRO A 6 -1.75 -0.48 -18.68
N ARG A 7 -2.83 0.28 -18.83
CA ARG A 7 -3.55 0.50 -20.09
C ARG A 7 -4.29 1.83 -20.02
N ASP A 8 -4.02 2.72 -20.97
CA ASP A 8 -4.75 3.98 -21.13
C ASP A 8 -4.77 4.87 -19.85
N GLY A 9 -3.71 4.79 -19.03
CA GLY A 9 -3.58 5.55 -17.77
C GLY A 9 -4.20 4.88 -16.53
N ASP A 10 -4.70 3.65 -16.67
CA ASP A 10 -5.33 2.87 -15.59
C ASP A 10 -4.74 1.45 -15.55
N TRP A 11 -5.08 0.63 -14.54
CA TRP A 11 -4.62 -0.75 -14.43
C TRP A 11 -5.75 -1.74 -14.74
N THR A 12 -5.54 -2.57 -15.76
CA THR A 12 -6.54 -3.56 -16.17
C THR A 12 -6.15 -4.96 -15.73
N THR A 13 -7.11 -5.71 -15.18
CA THR A 13 -6.93 -7.12 -14.83
C THR A 13 -6.55 -7.98 -16.05
N ARG A 14 -5.71 -8.98 -15.82
CA ARG A 14 -5.26 -9.99 -16.78
C ARG A 14 -5.42 -11.39 -16.18
N SER A 15 -5.75 -12.35 -17.03
CA SER A 15 -5.89 -13.76 -16.66
C SER A 15 -4.54 -14.47 -16.49
N ASP A 16 -3.50 -13.95 -17.13
CA ASP A 16 -2.18 -14.55 -17.22
C ASP A 16 -1.10 -13.48 -16.94
N PRO A 17 0.09 -13.87 -16.46
CA PRO A 17 1.21 -12.95 -16.28
C PRO A 17 1.52 -12.20 -17.59
N PRO A 18 1.54 -10.86 -17.56
CA PRO A 18 1.95 -10.07 -18.72
C PRO A 18 3.36 -10.43 -19.17
N ALA A 19 3.56 -10.53 -20.50
CA ALA A 19 4.89 -10.76 -21.07
C ALA A 19 5.78 -9.51 -20.96
N ASP A 20 5.15 -8.33 -20.98
CA ASP A 20 5.80 -7.03 -20.87
C ASP A 20 5.61 -6.47 -19.47
N THR A 21 6.62 -5.72 -19.01
CA THR A 21 6.57 -4.97 -17.76
C THR A 21 6.31 -3.48 -18.03
N PRO A 22 5.78 -2.70 -17.06
CA PRO A 22 5.47 -3.08 -15.68
C PRO A 22 4.12 -3.80 -15.51
N TYR A 23 3.99 -4.60 -14.45
CA TYR A 23 2.71 -5.20 -14.03
C TYR A 23 2.65 -5.42 -12.51
N ILE A 24 1.46 -5.64 -11.96
CA ILE A 24 1.23 -5.95 -10.55
C ILE A 24 0.74 -7.40 -10.44
N GLU A 25 1.31 -8.15 -9.51
CA GLU A 25 0.84 -9.47 -9.09
C GLU A 25 0.25 -9.40 -7.70
N VAL A 26 -0.95 -9.96 -7.54
CA VAL A 26 -1.62 -10.08 -6.25
C VAL A 26 -1.79 -11.57 -5.95
N ASP A 27 -1.17 -12.04 -4.87
CA ASP A 27 -1.52 -13.32 -4.29
C ASP A 27 -2.84 -13.18 -3.53
N GLU A 28 -3.84 -13.96 -3.90
CA GLU A 28 -5.15 -13.92 -3.23
C GLU A 28 -5.19 -14.81 -2.00
N THR A 29 -4.18 -15.65 -1.83
CA THR A 29 -4.05 -16.61 -0.74
C THR A 29 -3.07 -16.14 0.34
N ALA A 30 -2.28 -15.11 0.05
CA ALA A 30 -1.38 -14.43 0.97
C ALA A 30 -1.50 -12.90 0.81
N PRO A 31 -1.48 -12.10 1.88
CA PRO A 31 -1.57 -10.64 1.80
C PRO A 31 -0.24 -10.03 1.33
N THR A 32 0.10 -10.28 0.07
CA THR A 32 1.37 -9.84 -0.54
C THR A 32 1.12 -9.41 -1.96
N VAL A 33 1.62 -8.22 -2.29
CA VAL A 33 1.57 -7.66 -3.64
C VAL A 33 2.98 -7.50 -4.17
N ARG A 34 3.18 -7.91 -5.42
CA ARG A 34 4.44 -7.69 -6.14
C ARG A 34 4.22 -6.67 -7.25
N PHE A 35 5.05 -5.64 -7.21
CA PHE A 35 5.15 -4.61 -8.22
C PHE A 35 6.32 -4.98 -9.13
N VAL A 36 6.05 -5.43 -10.35
CA VAL A 36 7.07 -5.93 -11.28
C VAL A 36 7.45 -4.81 -12.24
N GLY A 37 8.71 -4.37 -12.15
CA GLY A 37 9.28 -3.26 -12.93
C GLY A 37 10.14 -3.74 -14.11
N ALA A 38 11.39 -3.31 -14.22
CA ALA A 38 12.32 -3.83 -15.22
C ALA A 38 12.48 -5.37 -15.16
N PRO A 39 12.95 -6.04 -16.23
CA PRO A 39 13.21 -7.48 -16.22
C PRO A 39 14.01 -7.91 -14.99
N ASP A 40 13.55 -8.97 -14.31
CA ASP A 40 14.14 -9.51 -13.07
C ASP A 40 14.11 -8.57 -11.85
N SER A 41 13.34 -7.47 -11.89
CA SER A 41 13.14 -6.57 -10.75
C SER A 41 11.69 -6.57 -10.27
N PHE A 42 11.52 -6.62 -8.96
CA PHE A 42 10.22 -6.44 -8.32
C PHE A 42 10.39 -5.84 -6.93
N VAL A 43 9.37 -5.10 -6.51
CA VAL A 43 9.20 -4.63 -5.13
C VAL A 43 8.05 -5.42 -4.51
N GLU A 44 8.27 -5.92 -3.30
CA GLU A 44 7.24 -6.65 -2.55
C GLU A 44 6.65 -5.77 -1.46
N LEU A 45 5.33 -5.61 -1.48
CA LEU A 45 4.56 -5.03 -0.40
C LEU A 45 3.90 -6.15 0.40
N ALA A 46 4.53 -6.50 1.51
CA ALA A 46 3.94 -7.33 2.53
C ALA A 46 3.22 -6.46 3.56
N GLY A 47 1.99 -6.85 3.92
CA GLY A 47 1.27 -6.19 5.02
C GLY A 47 2.06 -6.24 6.32
N ALA A 48 2.04 -5.14 7.08
CA ALA A 48 2.53 -5.13 8.43
C ALA A 48 1.74 -6.15 9.30
N PRO A 49 2.40 -6.87 10.22
CA PRO A 49 1.72 -7.88 11.01
C PRO A 49 0.67 -7.23 11.92
N ALA A 50 -0.50 -7.86 12.00
CA ALA A 50 -1.52 -7.54 12.98
C ALA A 50 -1.09 -7.98 14.38
N ARG A 51 -1.48 -7.20 15.38
CA ARG A 51 -1.18 -7.35 16.81
C ARG A 51 -2.36 -7.92 17.58
N SER A 52 -3.58 -7.74 17.06
CA SER A 52 -4.83 -8.27 17.62
C SER A 52 -5.77 -8.73 16.50
N ALA A 53 -6.75 -9.56 16.86
CA ALA A 53 -7.77 -10.06 15.92
C ALA A 53 -8.79 -8.98 15.48
N THR A 54 -8.80 -7.84 16.17
CA THR A 54 -9.70 -6.70 15.94
C THR A 54 -9.06 -5.60 15.11
N GLU A 55 -7.75 -5.69 14.85
CA GLU A 55 -6.99 -4.71 14.11
C GLU A 55 -7.15 -4.87 12.60
N THR A 56 -7.40 -3.75 11.91
CA THR A 56 -7.20 -3.62 10.48
C THR A 56 -5.90 -2.86 10.25
N VAL A 57 -4.98 -3.46 9.47
CA VAL A 57 -3.68 -2.87 9.19
C VAL A 57 -3.63 -2.39 7.75
N HIS A 58 -3.30 -1.11 7.57
CA HIS A 58 -3.06 -0.52 6.25
C HIS A 58 -1.58 -0.17 6.12
N THR A 59 -0.88 -0.83 5.20
CA THR A 59 0.55 -0.59 4.95
C THR A 59 0.69 0.32 3.75
N VAL A 60 1.37 1.44 3.94
CA VAL A 60 1.57 2.46 2.92
C VAL A 60 2.98 2.34 2.35
N MET A 61 3.10 2.29 1.03
CA MET A 61 4.38 2.26 0.32
C MET A 61 4.39 3.29 -0.80
N ILE A 62 5.50 4.02 -0.93
CA ILE A 62 5.77 4.88 -2.07
C ILE A 62 6.62 4.09 -3.07
N LEU A 63 6.20 4.04 -4.32
CA LEU A 63 6.84 3.30 -5.41
C LEU A 63 7.34 4.28 -6.47
N ALA A 64 8.48 3.96 -7.09
CA ALA A 64 8.88 4.62 -8.32
C ALA A 64 7.86 4.29 -9.44
N PRO A 65 7.57 5.21 -10.39
CA PRO A 65 6.63 4.95 -11.48
C PRO A 65 6.98 3.73 -12.36
N ASP A 66 8.28 3.39 -12.44
CA ASP A 66 8.77 2.22 -13.18
C ASP A 66 8.75 0.91 -12.37
N LEU A 67 8.23 0.95 -11.13
CA LEU A 67 8.16 -0.15 -10.17
C LEU A 67 9.50 -0.81 -9.82
N THR A 68 10.62 -0.12 -10.05
CA THR A 68 11.97 -0.67 -9.76
C THR A 68 12.43 -0.46 -8.31
N ASP A 69 11.85 0.52 -7.62
CA ASP A 69 12.15 0.86 -6.22
C ASP A 69 10.85 1.15 -5.47
N GLY A 70 10.87 0.89 -4.17
CA GLY A 70 9.76 1.18 -3.29
C GLY A 70 10.16 1.24 -1.83
N THR A 71 9.49 2.11 -1.09
CA THR A 71 9.79 2.37 0.31
C THR A 71 8.50 2.34 1.11
N THR A 72 8.42 1.39 2.06
CA THR A 72 7.35 1.41 3.07
C THR A 72 7.47 2.67 3.91
N LEU A 73 6.38 3.43 3.96
CA LEU A 73 6.28 4.66 4.72
C LEU A 73 5.85 4.35 6.16
N CYS A 74 4.70 3.73 6.31
CA CYS A 74 4.10 3.46 7.62
C CYS A 74 3.15 2.28 7.58
N ALA A 75 2.72 1.86 8.76
CA ALA A 75 1.52 1.06 8.94
C ALA A 75 0.50 1.89 9.74
N LEU A 76 -0.67 2.10 9.16
CA LEU A 76 -1.84 2.64 9.83
C LEU A 76 -2.59 1.49 10.49
N ARG A 77 -2.92 1.64 11.76
CA ARG A 77 -3.51 0.60 12.58
C ARG A 77 -4.84 1.10 13.11
N ALA A 78 -5.91 0.56 12.54
CA ALA A 78 -7.27 0.86 12.94
C ALA A 78 -7.77 -0.24 13.87
N GLU A 79 -8.12 0.12 15.10
CA GLU A 79 -8.73 -0.78 16.08
C GLU A 79 -9.86 -0.01 16.80
N ASP A 80 -11.08 -0.52 16.69
CA ASP A 80 -12.29 0.17 17.14
C ASP A 80 -12.42 1.60 16.55
N ASN A 81 -12.22 2.64 17.37
CA ASN A 81 -12.24 4.05 16.99
C ASN A 81 -10.86 4.71 17.11
N ASP A 82 -9.81 3.92 17.32
CA ASP A 82 -8.44 4.40 17.40
C ASP A 82 -7.71 4.15 16.09
N LEU A 83 -6.90 5.13 15.69
CA LEU A 83 -6.09 5.10 14.49
C LEU A 83 -4.68 5.53 14.86
N THR A 84 -3.73 4.61 14.75
CA THR A 84 -2.32 4.90 15.09
C THR A 84 -1.42 4.73 13.87
N VAL A 85 -0.40 5.59 13.80
CA VAL A 85 0.61 5.57 12.74
C VAL A 85 1.89 4.95 13.28
N GLU A 86 2.31 3.84 12.70
CA GLU A 86 3.61 3.22 12.97
C GLU A 86 4.60 3.58 11.85
N ASP A 87 5.63 4.37 12.18
CA ASP A 87 6.72 4.68 11.24
C ASP A 87 7.50 3.40 10.86
N ARG A 88 7.50 3.09 9.57
CA ARG A 88 8.16 1.91 8.99
C ARG A 88 9.27 2.29 8.01
N ARG A 89 9.61 3.58 7.88
CA ARG A 89 10.67 4.04 6.98
C ARG A 89 12.03 3.49 7.40
N PRO A 90 12.83 2.96 6.46
CA PRO A 90 14.24 2.68 6.73
C PRO A 90 15.00 4.00 7.00
N PRO A 91 16.16 3.97 7.68
CA PRO A 91 16.87 5.18 8.12
C PRO A 91 17.17 6.19 7.01
N ASN A 92 17.50 5.72 5.81
CA ASN A 92 17.78 6.54 4.62
C ASN A 92 16.53 7.22 4.05
N ALA A 93 15.34 6.67 4.31
CA ALA A 93 14.07 7.20 3.81
C ALA A 93 13.45 8.26 4.72
N ARG A 94 13.86 8.35 6.00
CA ARG A 94 13.27 9.27 6.98
C ARG A 94 13.40 10.74 6.58
N THR A 95 14.54 11.13 6.03
CA THR A 95 14.74 12.50 5.52
C THR A 95 14.09 12.70 4.15
N ARG A 96 14.16 11.69 3.27
CA ARG A 96 13.60 11.77 1.91
C ARG A 96 12.07 11.96 1.93
N PHE A 97 11.39 11.26 2.83
CA PHE A 97 9.93 11.26 2.96
C PHE A 97 9.51 11.84 4.32
N ALA A 98 10.21 12.85 4.81
CA ALA A 98 9.86 13.54 6.05
C ALA A 98 8.47 14.20 5.91
N ASP A 99 8.36 15.11 4.95
CA ASP A 99 7.15 15.90 4.71
C ASP A 99 5.93 15.02 4.40
N ALA A 100 6.10 14.04 3.51
CA ALA A 100 5.05 13.06 3.17
C ALA A 100 4.54 12.28 4.40
N PHE A 101 5.45 11.86 5.29
CA PHE A 101 5.05 11.18 6.52
C PHE A 101 4.37 12.11 7.51
N GLU A 102 4.87 13.34 7.67
CA GLU A 102 4.29 14.34 8.58
C GLU A 102 2.89 14.76 8.13
N GLN A 103 2.68 14.94 6.83
CA GLN A 103 1.36 15.21 6.24
C GLN A 103 0.40 14.05 6.51
N LEU A 104 0.82 12.81 6.20
CA LEU A 104 -0.03 11.64 6.46
C LEU A 104 -0.36 11.51 7.95
N GLN A 105 0.62 11.72 8.84
CA GLN A 105 0.39 11.69 10.27
C GLN A 105 -0.62 12.74 10.73
N ALA A 106 -0.49 13.98 10.23
CA ALA A 106 -1.45 15.04 10.51
C ALA A 106 -2.87 14.69 10.01
N ALA A 107 -2.99 14.12 8.81
CA ALA A 107 -4.29 13.66 8.29
C ALA A 107 -4.90 12.57 9.18
N MET A 108 -4.09 11.61 9.65
CA MET A 108 -4.59 10.54 10.55
C MET A 108 -5.02 11.08 11.91
N ASP A 109 -4.38 12.14 12.43
CA ASP A 109 -4.80 12.80 13.67
C ASP A 109 -6.15 13.54 13.53
N GLU A 110 -6.51 13.94 12.30
CA GLU A 110 -7.80 14.58 11.99
C GLU A 110 -8.91 13.56 11.69
N ILE A 111 -8.56 12.37 11.21
CA ILE A 111 -9.51 11.33 10.83
C ILE A 111 -10.09 10.65 12.08
N LEU A 112 -11.37 10.92 12.34
CA LEU A 112 -12.14 10.27 13.40
C LEU A 112 -12.72 8.90 13.00
N ILE A 113 -12.70 8.57 11.70
CA ILE A 113 -13.30 7.35 11.15
C ILE A 113 -12.36 6.76 10.08
N PRO A 114 -11.86 5.52 10.24
CA PRO A 114 -10.93 4.87 9.30
C PRO A 114 -11.39 4.78 7.84
N VAL A 115 -12.66 5.08 7.55
CA VAL A 115 -13.22 5.15 6.19
C VAL A 115 -12.54 6.23 5.33
N TYR A 116 -11.97 7.26 5.94
CA TYR A 116 -11.29 8.36 5.23
C TYR A 116 -9.79 8.11 4.95
N ILE A 117 -9.29 6.90 5.21
CA ILE A 117 -7.88 6.57 4.95
C ILE A 117 -7.58 6.67 3.45
N ASP A 118 -8.49 6.22 2.58
CA ASP A 118 -8.26 6.26 1.12
C ASP A 118 -8.11 7.70 0.63
N ASP A 119 -8.93 8.64 1.12
CA ASP A 119 -8.87 10.07 0.78
C ASP A 119 -7.52 10.69 1.21
N ALA A 120 -7.02 10.36 2.41
CA ALA A 120 -5.72 10.85 2.86
C ALA A 120 -4.55 10.27 2.06
N ILE A 121 -4.69 9.05 1.53
CA ILE A 121 -3.70 8.45 0.63
C ILE A 121 -3.77 9.07 -0.77
N GLU A 122 -4.97 9.41 -1.24
CA GLU A 122 -5.18 10.16 -2.47
C GLU A 122 -4.46 11.52 -2.40
N GLU A 123 -4.66 12.29 -1.34
CA GLU A 123 -3.95 13.57 -1.12
C GLU A 123 -2.43 13.39 -0.97
N LEU A 124 -1.99 12.33 -0.28
CA LEU A 124 -0.56 12.00 -0.17
C LEU A 124 0.07 11.73 -1.54
N SER A 125 -0.68 11.15 -2.48
CA SER A 125 -0.18 10.85 -3.81
C SER A 125 0.08 12.09 -4.67
N GLU A 126 -0.48 13.25 -4.32
CA GLU A 126 -0.15 14.55 -4.94
C GLU A 126 1.23 15.06 -4.51
N THR A 127 1.67 14.72 -3.29
CA THR A 127 2.86 15.32 -2.68
C THR A 127 4.14 14.53 -2.89
N VAL A 128 4.05 13.39 -3.57
CA VAL A 128 5.19 12.51 -3.89
C VAL A 128 5.33 12.32 -5.40
N ASP A 129 6.58 12.29 -5.88
CA ASP A 129 6.89 11.92 -7.26
C ASP A 129 6.96 10.39 -7.38
N GLY A 130 5.80 9.77 -7.59
CA GLY A 130 5.66 8.32 -7.65
C GLY A 130 4.24 7.82 -7.43
N LEU A 131 4.10 6.50 -7.28
CA LEU A 131 2.84 5.86 -6.92
C LEU A 131 2.75 5.67 -5.41
N VAL A 132 1.56 5.74 -4.85
CA VAL A 132 1.30 5.38 -3.45
C VAL A 132 0.42 4.13 -3.41
N ALA A 133 0.98 3.04 -2.88
CA ALA A 133 0.25 1.80 -2.66
C ALA A 133 -0.25 1.71 -1.23
N LEU A 134 -1.55 1.43 -1.08
CA LEU A 134 -2.22 1.15 0.18
C LEU A 134 -2.62 -0.32 0.23
N HIS A 135 -1.95 -1.09 1.07
CA HIS A 135 -2.29 -2.50 1.28
C HIS A 135 -2.98 -2.71 2.62
N THR A 136 -4.25 -3.06 2.58
CA THR A 136 -5.11 -3.32 3.75
C THR A 136 -5.21 -4.82 4.00
N ALA A 137 -4.98 -5.26 5.24
CA ALA A 137 -5.14 -6.65 5.66
C ALA A 137 -5.81 -6.77 7.03
N GLN A 138 -6.68 -7.77 7.17
CA GLN A 138 -7.29 -8.21 8.43
C GLN A 138 -7.00 -9.69 8.68
N TYR A 139 -6.89 -10.05 9.94
CA TYR A 139 -6.57 -11.42 10.36
C TYR A 139 -7.54 -11.87 11.45
N ALA A 140 -8.09 -13.07 11.31
CA ALA A 140 -9.08 -13.59 12.25
C ALA A 140 -8.48 -13.94 13.63
N ASP A 141 -7.21 -14.36 13.69
CA ASP A 141 -6.48 -14.70 14.92
C ASP A 141 -4.95 -14.61 14.70
N PRO A 142 -4.37 -13.39 14.67
CA PRO A 142 -2.95 -13.20 14.43
C PRO A 142 -2.09 -13.70 15.60
N PRO A 143 -0.82 -14.10 15.35
CA PRO A 143 -0.13 -14.08 14.06
C PRO A 143 -0.32 -15.37 13.24
N GLN A 144 -1.11 -16.33 13.72
CA GLN A 144 -1.11 -17.71 13.23
C GLN A 144 -2.23 -18.02 12.22
N ALA A 145 -3.30 -17.23 12.22
CA ALA A 145 -4.41 -17.42 11.29
C ALA A 145 -4.13 -16.84 9.90
N SER A 146 -4.78 -17.44 8.91
CA SER A 146 -4.87 -16.89 7.55
C SER A 146 -5.52 -15.52 7.56
N CYS A 147 -5.10 -14.68 6.62
CA CYS A 147 -5.74 -13.41 6.34
C CYS A 147 -7.23 -13.64 6.03
N SER A 148 -8.13 -12.90 6.68
CA SER A 148 -9.58 -12.99 6.48
C SER A 148 -10.06 -12.05 5.37
N TYR A 149 -9.34 -10.95 5.16
CA TYR A 149 -9.64 -9.94 4.14
C TYR A 149 -8.35 -9.21 3.79
N PHE A 150 -8.12 -9.01 2.50
CA PHE A 150 -7.08 -8.11 2.02
C PHE A 150 -7.60 -7.30 0.82
N ARG A 151 -7.07 -6.08 0.67
CA ARG A 151 -7.31 -5.18 -0.46
C ARG A 151 -6.03 -4.41 -0.73
N THR A 152 -5.73 -4.14 -1.99
CA THR A 152 -4.67 -3.22 -2.37
C THR A 152 -5.25 -2.16 -3.26
N SER A 153 -4.84 -0.91 -3.01
CA SER A 153 -5.13 0.21 -3.88
C SER A 153 -3.84 0.93 -4.27
N VAL A 154 -3.82 1.50 -5.48
CA VAL A 154 -2.67 2.26 -5.99
C VAL A 154 -3.15 3.62 -6.46
N PHE A 155 -2.46 4.67 -6.04
CA PHE A 155 -2.79 6.06 -6.34
C PHE A 155 -1.63 6.74 -7.04
N GLU A 156 -1.93 7.65 -7.96
CA GLU A 156 -0.98 8.56 -8.60
C GLU A 156 -1.64 9.92 -8.77
N ASN A 157 -1.06 10.98 -8.21
CA ASN A 157 -1.52 12.36 -8.39
C ASN A 157 -3.05 12.49 -8.24
N GLU A 158 -3.55 12.11 -7.08
CA GLU A 158 -4.97 12.10 -6.68
C GLU A 158 -5.89 11.18 -7.51
N SER A 159 -5.31 10.28 -8.32
CA SER A 159 -6.09 9.34 -9.13
C SER A 159 -5.95 7.92 -8.61
N LEU A 160 -7.07 7.27 -8.30
CA LEU A 160 -7.12 5.84 -8.03
C LEU A 160 -6.89 5.05 -9.33
N LEU A 161 -5.83 4.25 -9.33
CA LEU A 161 -5.37 3.45 -10.47
C LEU A 161 -5.69 1.95 -10.34
N LEU A 162 -5.86 1.45 -9.10
CA LEU A 162 -6.18 0.05 -8.78
C LEU A 162 -7.00 -0.02 -7.50
#